data_AF-A0A7V5WN87-F1
#
_entry.id   AF-A0A7V5WN87-F1
#
_cell.length_a   1.000
_cell.length_b   1.000
_cell.length_c   1.000
_cell.angle_alpha   90.00
_cell.angle_beta   90.00
_cell.angle_gamma   90.00
#
_symmetry.space_group_name_H-M   'P 1'
#
loop_
_entity.id
_entity.type
_entity.pdbx_description
1 polymer ?
#
loop_
_entity_poly.entity_id
_entity_poly.type
_entity_poly.pdbx_seq_one_letter_code
_entity_poly.pdbx_strand_id
1 'polypeptide(L)' 'MKYHLAQINIAKARAEMNDPIMAGFVERLDEINKIADNAKGFVWRLQS' A
#
# COMPACT_ATOMS: atom_id res chain seq x y z
N MET A 1 10.46 11.89 -22.86
CA MET A 1 9.90 11.73 -21.50
C MET A 1 10.19 10.31 -21.03
N LYS A 2 10.57 10.12 -19.77
CA LYS A 2 10.77 8.78 -19.20
C LYS A 2 9.47 8.39 -18.47
N TYR A 3 8.91 7.25 -18.84
CA TYR A 3 7.70 6.70 -18.22
C TYR A 3 8.05 5.51 -17.34
N HIS A 4 7.24 5.27 -16.32
CA HIS A 4 7.35 4.12 -15.43
C HIS A 4 6.06 3.30 -15.51
N LEU A 5 6.18 1.96 -15.50
CA LEU A 5 5.04 1.08 -15.38
C LEU A 5 4.65 0.99 -13.90
N ALA A 6 3.40 1.32 -13.58
CA ALA A 6 2.84 1.11 -12.26
C ALA A 6 2.05 -0.21 -12.23
N GLN A 7 2.20 -0.98 -11.16
CA GLN A 7 1.38 -2.15 -10.87
C GLN A 7 0.58 -1.87 -9.61
N ILE A 8 -0.70 -2.24 -9.62
CA ILE A 8 -1.63 -2.01 -8.51
C ILE A 8 -2.31 -3.33 -8.18
N ASN A 9 -2.29 -3.69 -6.90
CA ASN A 9 -3.11 -4.78 -6.38
C ASN A 9 -4.44 -4.21 -5.90
N ILE A 10 -5.55 -4.83 -6.29
CA ILE A 10 -6.91 -4.44 -5.90
C ILE A 10 -7.57 -5.63 -5.19
N ALA A 11 -8.27 -5.36 -4.10
CA ALA A 11 -9.02 -6.35 -3.35
C ALA A 11 -10.36 -5.77 -2.86
N LYS A 12 -11.35 -6.64 -2.65
CA LYS A 12 -12.62 -6.26 -2.01
C LYS A 12 -12.45 -6.29 -0.48
N ALA A 13 -12.80 -5.18 0.19
CA ALA A 13 -12.79 -5.12 1.64
C ALA A 13 -13.78 -6.14 2.25
N ARG A 14 -13.40 -6.76 3.37
CA ARG A 14 -14.24 -7.74 4.08
C ARG A 14 -15.25 -7.08 5.02
N ALA A 15 -14.93 -5.88 5.52
CA ALA A 15 -15.74 -5.02 6.36
C ALA A 15 -15.28 -3.56 6.19
N GLU A 16 -15.89 -2.64 6.92
CA GLU A 16 -15.44 -1.25 7.03
C GLU A 16 -14.00 -1.17 7.56
N MET A 17 -13.25 -0.13 7.18
CA MET A 17 -11.80 -0.05 7.48
C MET A 17 -11.48 0.02 8.98
N ASN A 18 -12.43 0.49 9.81
CA ASN A 18 -12.31 0.57 11.27
C ASN A 18 -12.86 -0.68 11.99
N ASP A 19 -13.36 -1.69 11.28
CA ASP A 19 -13.84 -2.94 11.86
C ASP A 19 -12.66 -3.75 12.44
N PRO A 20 -12.80 -4.40 13.60
CA PRO A 20 -11.76 -5.25 14.19
C PRO A 20 -11.16 -6.31 13.24
N ILE A 21 -11.94 -6.83 12.28
CA ILE A 21 -11.43 -7.81 11.30
C ILE A 21 -10.38 -7.22 10.35
N MET A 22 -10.40 -5.90 10.14
CA MET A 22 -9.50 -5.17 9.25
C MET A 22 -8.24 -4.66 9.97
N ALA A 23 -8.18 -4.69 11.31
CA ALA A 23 -7.11 -4.08 12.11
C ALA A 23 -5.70 -4.51 11.66
N GLY A 24 -5.45 -5.82 11.54
CA GLY A 24 -4.13 -6.34 11.14
C GLY A 24 -3.71 -5.97 9.71
N PHE A 25 -4.65 -5.59 8.83
CA PHE A 25 -4.34 -5.05 7.52
C PHE A 25 -3.98 -3.57 7.62
N VAL A 26 -4.81 -2.78 8.30
CA VAL A 26 -4.66 -1.32 8.42
C VAL A 26 -3.40 -0.93 9.19
N GLU A 27 -3.16 -1.58 10.34
CA GLU A 27 -2.03 -1.29 11.24
C GLU A 27 -0.66 -1.45 10.55
N ARG A 28 -0.59 -2.25 9.48
CA ARG A 28 0.65 -2.56 8.77
C ARG A 28 0.87 -1.73 7.51
N LEU A 29 -0.08 -0.88 7.12
CA LEU A 29 0.05 -0.06 5.91
C LEU A 29 1.29 0.82 5.97
N ASP A 30 1.52 1.51 7.10
CA ASP A 30 2.68 2.39 7.28
C ASP A 30 4.01 1.65 7.24
N GLU A 31 4.07 0.48 7.88
CA GLU A 31 5.25 -0.40 7.86
C GLU A 31 5.61 -0.81 6.43
N ILE A 32 4.62 -1.33 5.69
CA ILE A 32 4.81 -1.80 4.31
C ILE A 32 5.20 -0.63 3.39
N ASN A 33 4.55 0.53 3.55
CA ASN A 33 4.87 1.74 2.81
C ASN A 33 6.31 2.18 3.07
N LYS A 34 6.76 2.16 4.33
CA LYS A 34 8.14 2.53 4.69
C LYS A 34 9.17 1.55 4.13
N ILE A 35 8.85 0.25 4.08
CA ILE A 35 9.73 -0.74 3.43
C ILE A 35 9.87 -0.41 1.94
N ALA A 36 8.77 -0.08 1.25
CA ALA A 36 8.79 0.30 -0.15
C ALA A 36 9.59 1.59 -0.38
N ASP A 37 9.35 2.63 0.44
CA ASP A 37 10.02 3.93 0.33
C ASP A 37 11.56 3.81 0.51
N ASN A 38 12.05 2.80 1.22
CA ASN A 38 13.48 2.51 1.38
C ASN A 38 14.04 1.47 0.39
N ALA A 39 13.21 0.87 -0.45
CA ALA A 39 13.64 -0.17 -1.37
C ALA A 39 14.43 0.41 -2.56
N LYS A 40 15.57 -0.21 -2.89
CA LYS A 40 16.41 0.22 -4.01
C LYS A 40 15.62 0.14 -5.33
N GLY A 41 15.50 1.27 -6.02
CA GLY A 41 14.81 1.36 -7.31
C GLY A 41 13.29 1.51 -7.20
N PHE A 42 12.74 1.62 -5.99
CA PHE A 42 11.37 2.07 -5.81
C PHE A 42 11.23 3.53 -6.28
N VAL A 43 10.19 3.81 -7.06
CA VAL A 43 9.99 5.11 -7.69
C VAL A 43 8.79 5.84 -7.12
N TRP A 44 7.69 5.13 -6.84
CA TRP A 44 6.42 5.74 -6.47
C TRP A 44 5.41 4.74 -5.90
N ARG A 45 4.54 5.22 -4.99
CA ARG A 45 3.23 4.64 -4.62
C ARG A 45 2.18 5.75 -4.50
N LEU A 46 0.91 5.36 -4.55
CA LEU A 46 -0.19 6.24 -4.20
C LEU A 46 -0.08 6.70 -2.73
N GLN A 47 -0.33 7.98 -2.51
CA GLN A 47 -0.54 8.60 -1.19
C GLN A 47 -2.02 8.96 -1.11
N SER A 48 -2.71 8.52 -0.06
CA SER A 48 -4.16 8.68 0.15
C SER A 48 -4.43 9.25 1.53
#